data_AF-A0A3S3MW57-F1
#
_entry.id   AF-A0A3S3MW57-F1
#
_cell.length_a   1.000
_cell.length_b   1.000
_cell.length_c   1.000
_cell.angle_alpha   90.00
_cell.angle_beta   90.00
_cell.angle_gamma   90.00
#
_symmetry.space_group_name_H-M   'P 1'
#
loop_
_entity.id
_entity.type
_entity.pdbx_description
1 polymer ?
#
loop_
_entity_poly.entity_id
_entity_poly.type
_entity_poly.pdbx_seq_one_letter_code
_entity_poly.pdbx_strand_id
1 'polypeptide(L)'
;MNGSESVQQHYTNSMALLLSLLFFASALIFLLKVNGQRAKKTDVPPSPPKLPLIGNLHQLGTLPHRSLQLPRRKIRPLMLLYLGRIPTLIVSSAEMAEQIMKTHDLIFSS
;
A
#
# COMPACT_ATOMS: atom_id res chain seq x y z
N MET A 1 30.31 40.57 24.63
CA MET A 1 28.95 40.02 24.67
C MET A 1 28.76 39.05 23.50
N ASN A 2 29.32 37.83 23.55
CA ASN A 2 29.17 36.86 22.44
C ASN A 2 29.29 35.37 22.86
N GLY A 3 29.57 35.06 24.13
CA GLY A 3 29.82 33.68 24.57
C GLY A 3 28.56 32.89 24.93
N SER A 4 27.51 33.55 25.43
CA SER A 4 26.24 32.89 25.77
C SER A 4 25.41 32.57 24.53
N GLU A 5 25.49 33.42 23.49
CA GLU A 5 24.74 33.23 22.25
C GLU A 5 25.28 32.07 21.41
N SER A 6 26.60 31.88 21.36
CA SER A 6 27.20 30.72 20.68
C SER A 6 26.80 29.41 21.36
N VAL A 7 26.80 29.38 22.70
CA VAL A 7 26.37 28.22 23.49
C VAL A 7 24.88 27.92 23.24
N GLN A 8 24.02 28.93 23.27
CA GLN A 8 22.59 28.79 22.97
C GLN A 8 22.35 28.26 21.54
N GLN A 9 23.14 28.73 20.57
CA GLN A 9 23.09 28.29 19.18
C GLN A 9 23.50 26.82 19.02
N HIS A 10 24.49 26.35 19.78
CA HIS A 10 24.86 24.93 19.79
C HIS A 10 23.74 24.04 20.33
N TYR A 11 23.01 24.45 21.37
CA TYR A 11 21.87 23.70 21.89
C TYR A 11 20.69 23.63 20.92
N THR A 12 20.34 24.75 20.28
CA THR A 12 19.23 24.79 19.31
C THR A 12 19.50 23.90 18.10
N ASN A 13 20.72 23.97 17.54
CA ASN A 13 21.14 23.09 16.45
C ASN A 13 21.12 21.62 16.86
N SER A 14 21.59 21.29 18.06
CA SER A 14 21.60 19.91 18.57
C SER A 14 20.17 19.37 18.75
N MET A 15 19.25 20.20 19.24
CA MET A 15 17.84 19.83 19.40
C MET A 15 17.14 19.64 18.05
N ALA A 16 17.39 20.51 17.08
CA ALA A 16 16.84 20.41 15.73
C ALA A 16 17.30 19.13 15.00
N LEU A 17 18.58 18.76 15.17
CA LEU A 17 19.12 17.51 14.62
C LEU A 17 18.46 16.28 15.25
N LEU A 18 18.28 16.28 16.58
CA LEU A 18 17.58 15.20 17.30
C LEU A 18 16.14 15.03 16.81
N LEU A 19 15.39 16.12 16.69
CA LEU A 19 14.00 16.09 16.20
C LEU A 19 13.92 15.58 14.76
N SER A 20 14.83 16.05 13.89
CA SER A 20 14.91 15.58 12.50
C SER A 20 15.20 14.09 12.42
N LEU A 21 16.16 13.60 13.22
CA LEU A 21 16.52 12.19 13.27
C LEU A 21 15.35 11.31 13.73
N LEU A 22 14.62 11.75 14.77
CA LEU A 22 13.42 11.05 15.26
C LEU A 22 12.31 11.01 14.20
N PHE A 23 12.09 12.12 13.48
CA PHE A 23 11.12 12.18 12.39
C PHE A 23 11.46 11.18 11.28
N PHE A 24 12.69 11.19 10.77
CA PHE A 24 13.12 10.25 9.73
C PHE A 24 13.10 8.79 10.20
N ALA A 25 13.52 8.52 11.44
CA ALA A 25 13.44 7.18 12.01
C ALA A 25 11.99 6.67 12.09
N SER A 26 11.06 7.52 12.53
CA SER A 26 9.63 7.18 12.60
C SER A 26 9.04 6.93 11.20
N ALA A 27 9.39 7.76 10.22
CA ALA A 27 8.95 7.61 8.83
C ALA A 27 9.49 6.33 8.20
N LEU A 28 10.77 6.00 8.46
CA LEU A 28 11.39 4.76 8.00
C LEU A 28 10.71 3.53 8.62
N ILE A 29 10.47 3.52 9.94
CA ILE A 29 9.77 2.42 10.62
C ILE A 29 8.35 2.25 10.07
N PHE A 30 7.64 3.36 9.84
CA PHE A 30 6.31 3.35 9.24
C PHE A 30 6.34 2.73 7.83
N LEU A 31 7.28 3.14 6.98
CA LEU A 31 7.44 2.61 5.63
C LEU A 31 7.76 1.11 5.65
N LEU A 32 8.67 0.68 6.54
CA LEU A 32 9.05 -0.73 6.69
C LEU A 32 7.88 -1.60 7.18
N LYS A 33 7.09 -1.14 8.15
CA LYS A 33 5.88 -1.87 8.62
C LYS A 33 4.84 -2.02 7.53
N VAL A 34 4.67 -1.01 6.69
CA VAL A 34 3.66 -1.01 5.62
C VAL A 34 4.07 -1.96 4.49
N ASN A 35 5.37 -2.00 4.16
CA ASN A 35 5.91 -2.91 3.15
C ASN A 35 6.00 -4.37 3.62
N GLY A 36 5.93 -4.60 4.94
CA GLY A 36 5.99 -5.91 5.59
C GLY A 36 4.73 -6.78 5.46
N GLN A 37 3.64 -6.27 4.89
CA GLN A 37 2.46 -7.07 4.56
C GLN A 37 2.67 -7.92 3.29
N ARG A 38 3.79 -8.66 3.23
CA ARG A 38 3.90 -9.81 2.33
C ARG A 38 2.95 -10.85 2.86
N ALA A 39 1.86 -11.09 2.15
CA ALA A 39 0.92 -12.16 2.44
C ALA A 39 1.72 -13.44 2.73
N LYS A 40 1.50 -14.02 3.91
CA LYS A 40 1.91 -15.40 4.20
C LYS A 40 1.46 -16.23 3.00
N LYS A 41 2.40 -16.94 2.35
CA LYS A 41 2.09 -18.12 1.54
C LYS A 41 1.29 -19.02 2.49
N THR A 42 -0.03 -19.12 2.41
CA THR A 42 -0.83 -19.75 1.37
C THR A 42 -2.25 -19.16 1.37
N ASP A 43 -2.99 -19.32 0.28
CA ASP A 43 -4.43 -19.00 0.10
C ASP A 43 -4.86 -17.58 -0.29
N VAL A 44 -3.98 -16.57 -0.22
CA VAL A 44 -4.35 -15.21 -0.68
C VAL A 44 -3.98 -15.02 -2.16
N PRO A 45 -4.86 -14.41 -2.98
CA PRO A 45 -4.51 -13.94 -4.31
C PRO A 45 -3.24 -13.07 -4.29
N PRO A 46 -2.45 -13.05 -5.37
CA PRO A 46 -1.29 -12.18 -5.46
C PRO A 46 -1.73 -10.72 -5.28
N SER A 47 -0.90 -9.90 -4.64
CA SER A 47 -1.16 -8.47 -4.49
C SER A 47 0.10 -7.68 -4.85
N PRO A 48 0.02 -6.67 -5.74
CA PRO A 48 1.14 -5.80 -6.02
C PRO A 48 1.45 -4.90 -4.81
N PRO A 49 2.67 -4.34 -4.72
CA PRO A 49 3.05 -3.46 -3.63
C PRO A 49 2.06 -2.30 -3.46
N LYS A 50 1.66 -2.04 -2.22
CA LYS A 50 0.68 -1.00 -1.87
C LYS A 50 1.34 0.08 -1.02
N LEU A 51 0.92 1.32 -1.22
CA LEU A 51 1.37 2.44 -0.40
C LEU A 51 0.54 2.55 0.89
N PRO A 52 1.11 3.11 1.97
CA PRO A 52 0.34 3.41 3.16
C PRO A 52 -0.81 4.35 2.83
N LEU A 53 -1.96 4.14 3.49
CA LEU A 53 -3.19 4.93 3.40
C LEU A 53 -3.94 4.85 2.05
N ILE A 54 -3.25 5.07 0.92
CA ILE A 54 -3.87 5.10 -0.42
C ILE A 54 -3.91 3.74 -1.12
N GLY A 55 -3.17 2.75 -0.62
CA GLY A 55 -3.14 1.41 -1.19
C GLY A 55 -2.55 1.38 -2.60
N ASN A 56 -3.21 0.68 -3.52
CA ASN A 56 -2.88 0.51 -4.93
C ASN A 56 -3.48 1.60 -5.83
N LEU A 57 -4.16 2.62 -5.29
CA LEU A 57 -4.73 3.71 -6.09
C LEU A 57 -3.69 4.42 -6.97
N HIS A 58 -2.45 4.54 -6.48
CA HIS A 58 -1.35 5.13 -7.23
C HIS A 58 -0.97 4.38 -8.52
N GLN A 59 -1.45 3.15 -8.69
CA GLN A 59 -1.22 2.31 -9.87
C GLN A 59 -2.34 2.46 -10.91
N LEU A 60 -3.45 3.13 -10.56
CA LEU A 60 -4.53 3.44 -11.48
C LEU A 60 -4.16 4.69 -12.29
N GLY A 61 -3.94 4.51 -13.59
CA GLY A 61 -3.75 5.60 -14.52
C GLY A 61 -5.06 6.29 -14.87
N THR A 62 -5.00 7.19 -15.85
CA THR A 62 -6.19 7.88 -16.39
C THR A 62 -7.26 6.93 -16.94
N LEU A 63 -6.85 5.72 -17.31
CA LEU A 63 -7.72 4.64 -17.78
C LEU A 63 -7.65 3.45 -16.81
N PRO A 64 -8.46 3.43 -15.74
CA PRO A 64 -8.42 2.38 -14.72
C PRO A 64 -8.57 0.98 -15.30
N HIS A 65 -9.44 0.79 -16.29
CA HIS A 65 -9.67 -0.52 -16.93
C HIS A 65 -8.41 -1.07 -17.62
N ARG A 66 -7.49 -0.21 -18.12
CA ARG A 66 -6.20 -0.66 -18.65
C ARG A 66 -5.21 -0.98 -17.53
N SER A 67 -5.17 -0.17 -16.49
CA SER A 67 -4.34 -0.43 -15.30
C SER A 67 -4.73 -1.71 -14.57
N LEU A 68 -6.02 -2.06 -14.57
CA LEU A 68 -6.58 -3.28 -13.98
C LEU A 68 -6.48 -4.50 -14.91
N GLN A 69 -6.02 -4.32 -16.15
CA GLN A 69 -5.89 -5.43 -17.09
C GLN A 69 -4.75 -6.35 -16.66
N LEU A 70 -5.10 -7.52 -16.13
CA LEU A 70 -4.10 -8.53 -15.76
C LEU A 70 -3.33 -9.03 -17.00
N PRO A 71 -2.02 -9.30 -16.87
CA PRO A 71 -1.24 -9.83 -17.99
C PRO A 71 -1.86 -11.14 -18.52
N ARG A 72 -2.31 -11.12 -19.78
CA ARG A 72 -2.95 -12.28 -20.46
C ARG A 72 -2.06 -13.53 -20.53
N ARG A 73 -0.75 -13.39 -20.28
CA ARG A 73 0.28 -14.36 -20.69
C ARG A 73 0.53 -15.55 -19.77
N LYS A 74 -0.20 -15.76 -18.65
CA LYS A 74 -0.36 -17.04 -17.88
C LYS A 74 -0.40 -16.92 -16.35
N ILE A 75 -0.30 -15.73 -15.75
CA ILE A 75 -0.01 -15.64 -14.32
C ILE A 75 -1.22 -15.09 -13.54
N ARG A 76 -2.12 -16.02 -13.21
CA ARG A 76 -3.20 -15.95 -12.19
C ARG A 76 -4.47 -15.14 -12.58
N PRO A 77 -5.66 -15.78 -12.64
CA PRO A 77 -6.94 -15.11 -12.96
C PRO A 77 -7.53 -14.27 -11.82
N LEU A 78 -6.83 -14.20 -10.68
CA LEU A 78 -7.23 -13.51 -9.46
C LEU A 78 -6.08 -12.64 -8.96
N MET A 79 -6.38 -11.42 -8.54
CA MET A 79 -5.44 -10.49 -7.88
C MET A 79 -6.16 -9.67 -6.82
N LEU A 80 -5.51 -9.41 -5.70
CA LEU A 80 -6.04 -8.54 -4.65
C LEU A 80 -5.38 -7.16 -4.74
N LEU A 81 -6.18 -6.10 -4.88
CA LEU A 81 -5.77 -4.71 -4.73
C LEU A 81 -6.36 -4.11 -3.46
N TYR A 82 -5.81 -2.98 -3.04
CA TYR A 82 -6.36 -2.13 -1.99
C TYR A 82 -6.67 -0.76 -2.59
N LEU A 83 -7.95 -0.43 -2.74
CA LEU A 83 -8.37 0.92 -3.15
C LEU A 83 -8.50 1.77 -1.88
N GLY A 84 -7.42 2.46 -1.51
CA GLY A 84 -7.29 3.03 -0.17
C GLY A 84 -7.12 1.93 0.88
N ARG A 85 -8.07 1.84 1.82
CA ARG A 85 -8.15 0.77 2.83
C ARG A 85 -9.09 -0.38 2.43
N ILE A 86 -9.79 -0.27 1.32
CA ILE A 86 -10.80 -1.24 0.88
C ILE A 86 -10.11 -2.35 0.08
N PRO A 87 -10.14 -3.63 0.52
CA PRO A 87 -9.66 -4.74 -0.28
C PRO A 87 -10.58 -4.96 -1.48
N THR A 88 -10.00 -5.14 -2.67
CA THR A 88 -10.71 -5.29 -3.93
C THR A 88 -10.13 -6.45 -4.70
N LEU A 89 -10.94 -7.49 -4.90
CA LEU A 89 -10.57 -8.67 -5.67
C LEU A 89 -10.83 -8.42 -7.16
N ILE A 90 -9.78 -8.51 -7.98
CA ILE A 90 -9.87 -8.47 -9.44
C ILE A 90 -9.94 -9.89 -9.96
N VAL A 91 -10.93 -10.14 -10.81
CA VAL A 91 -11.13 -11.41 -11.51
C VAL A 91 -11.03 -11.15 -13.01
N SER A 92 -10.06 -11.77 -13.69
CA SER A 92 -9.87 -11.59 -15.15
C SER A 92 -10.36 -12.77 -16.00
N SER A 93 -11.03 -13.75 -15.39
CA SER A 93 -11.64 -14.89 -16.09
C SER A 93 -13.15 -14.89 -15.87
N ALA A 94 -13.90 -15.01 -16.97
CA ALA A 94 -15.35 -15.12 -16.92
C ALA A 94 -15.80 -16.37 -16.15
N GLU A 95 -15.15 -17.51 -16.36
CA GLU A 95 -15.42 -18.77 -15.66
C GLU A 95 -15.27 -18.61 -14.14
N MET A 96 -14.19 -17.95 -13.71
CA MET A 96 -13.94 -17.71 -12.27
C MET A 96 -14.95 -16.72 -11.68
N ALA A 97 -15.31 -15.68 -12.44
CA ALA A 97 -16.33 -14.72 -12.00
C ALA A 97 -17.69 -15.42 -11.83
N GLU A 98 -18.07 -16.28 -12.77
CA GLU A 98 -19.30 -17.08 -12.70
C GLU A 98 -19.30 -17.99 -11.46
N GLN A 99 -18.19 -18.68 -11.19
CA GLN A 99 -18.06 -19.51 -9.99
C GLN A 99 -18.21 -18.70 -8.69
N ILE A 100 -17.59 -17.52 -8.61
CA ILE A 100 -17.68 -16.63 -7.44
C ILE A 100 -19.11 -16.15 -7.27
N MET A 101 -19.76 -15.69 -8.35
CA MET A 101 -21.14 -15.19 -8.31
C MET A 101 -22.11 -16.29 -7.91
N LYS A 102 -22.01 -17.50 -8.48
CA LYS A 102 -22.85 -18.65 -8.08
C LYS A 102 -22.67 -19.02 -6.60
N THR A 103 -21.44 -18.95 -6.09
CA THR A 103 -21.13 -19.35 -4.71
C THR A 103 -21.57 -18.29 -3.69
N HIS A 104 -21.51 -17.00 -4.07
CA HIS A 104 -21.76 -15.87 -3.16
C HIS A 104 -22.92 -14.98 -3.63
N ASP A 105 -23.89 -15.55 -4.34
CA ASP A 105 -24.96 -14.79 -5.02
C ASP A 105 -25.72 -13.88 -4.05
N LEU A 106 -25.98 -14.35 -2.83
CA LEU A 106 -26.64 -13.58 -1.77
C LEU A 106 -25.87 -12.31 -1.38
N ILE A 107 -24.54 -12.30 -1.45
CA ILE A 107 -23.71 -11.12 -1.14
C ILE A 107 -23.78 -10.10 -2.28
N PHE A 108 -23.97 -10.55 -3.51
CA PHE A 108 -24.02 -9.72 -4.72
C PHE A 108 -25.44 -9.33 -5.16
N SER A 109 -26.47 -9.95 -4.57
CA SER A 109 -27.88 -9.64 -4.75
C SER A 109 -28.33 -8.56 -3.75
N SER A 110 -28.28 -7.29 -4.17
CA SER A 110 -28.82 -6.13 -3.41
C SER A 110 -30.15 -5.65 -3.95
#